data_AF-A0A2R6E1V6-F1
#
_entry.id   AF-A0A2R6E1V6-F1
#
_cell.length_a   1.000
_cell.length_b   1.000
_cell.length_c   1.000
_cell.angle_alpha   90.00
_cell.angle_beta   90.00
_cell.angle_gamma   90.00
#
_symmetry.space_group_name_H-M   'P 1'
#
loop_
_entity.id
_entity.type
_entity.pdbx_description
1 polymer ?
#
loop_
_entity_poly.entity_id
_entity_poly.type
_entity_poly.pdbx_seq_one_letter_code
_entity_poly.pdbx_strand_id
1 'polypeptide(L)'
;MDEARVEYEPRSVKDLLGEMKDTAELLIDLSYSSVLFEDADLAAEVLELEARMDRLQLQAWMSLVMAGRSPSDAESLAPVFGIVGAAEKISDAAGDVAKVVR
;
A
#
# COMPACT_ATOMS: atom_id res chain seq x y z
N MET A 1 14.18 6.58 8.98
CA MET A 1 15.15 5.67 8.32
C MET A 1 15.28 6.13 6.89
N ASP A 2 16.43 5.94 6.26
CA ASP A 2 16.70 6.41 4.90
C ASP A 2 15.62 5.84 3.96
N GLU A 3 14.65 6.67 3.55
CA GLU A 3 13.69 6.31 2.50
C GLU A 3 14.52 6.21 1.22
N ALA A 4 15.08 5.02 0.99
CA ALA A 4 15.75 4.69 -0.24
C ALA A 4 14.84 5.16 -1.38
N ARG A 5 15.32 6.16 -2.12
CA ARG A 5 14.57 6.81 -3.19
C ARG A 5 13.95 5.72 -4.06
N VAL A 6 12.62 5.62 -4.05
CA VAL A 6 11.93 4.65 -4.89
C VAL A 6 12.10 5.11 -6.33
N GLU A 7 12.92 4.39 -7.09
CA GLU A 7 13.12 4.65 -8.50
C GLU A 7 11.97 4.07 -9.31
N TYR A 8 11.71 4.69 -10.47
CA TYR A 8 10.73 4.15 -11.38
C TYR A 8 11.23 2.84 -11.98
N GLU A 9 10.45 1.79 -11.78
CA GLU A 9 10.57 0.54 -12.53
C GLU A 9 9.29 0.32 -13.35
N PRO A 10 9.41 -0.03 -14.65
CA PRO A 10 8.26 -0.29 -15.49
C PRO A 10 7.56 -1.58 -15.03
N ARG A 11 6.49 -1.40 -14.26
CA ARG A 11 5.64 -2.48 -13.75
C ARG A 11 4.20 -2.31 -14.25
N SER A 12 3.51 -3.43 -14.39
CA SER A 12 2.08 -3.45 -14.71
C SER A 12 1.28 -2.86 -13.54
N VAL A 13 0.44 -1.86 -13.82
CA VAL A 13 -0.47 -1.28 -12.82
C VAL A 13 -1.38 -2.35 -12.22
N LYS A 14 -1.83 -3.32 -13.02
CA LYS A 14 -2.66 -4.43 -12.56
C LYS A 14 -1.92 -5.31 -11.54
N ASP A 15 -0.63 -5.56 -11.77
CA ASP A 15 0.16 -6.42 -10.88
C ASP A 15 0.46 -5.69 -9.57
N LEU A 16 0.80 -4.39 -9.65
CA LEU A 16 0.94 -3.52 -8.48
C LEU A 16 -0.34 -3.46 -7.64
N LEU A 17 -1.50 -3.27 -8.28
CA LEU A 17 -2.79 -3.29 -7.57
C LEU A 17 -3.09 -4.65 -6.92
N GLY A 18 -2.71 -5.75 -7.57
CA GLY A 18 -2.81 -7.08 -6.99
C GLY A 18 -1.99 -7.20 -5.71
N GLU A 19 -0.74 -6.77 -5.74
CA GLU A 19 0.14 -6.78 -4.57
C GLU A 19 -0.34 -5.85 -3.46
N MET A 20 -0.82 -4.65 -3.79
CA MET A 20 -1.42 -3.74 -2.81
C MET A 20 -2.65 -4.37 -2.16
N LYS A 21 -3.52 -5.01 -2.95
CA LYS A 21 -4.72 -5.67 -2.44
C LYS A 21 -4.37 -6.84 -1.50
N ASP A 22 -3.44 -7.71 -1.90
CA ASP A 22 -3.00 -8.83 -1.06
C ASP A 22 -2.28 -8.34 0.22
N THR A 23 -1.50 -7.26 0.13
CA THR A 23 -0.83 -6.65 1.29
C THR A 23 -1.84 -6.04 2.25
N ALA A 24 -2.88 -5.36 1.75
CA ALA A 24 -3.93 -4.77 2.58
C ALA A 24 -4.74 -5.83 3.34
N GLU A 25 -5.06 -6.96 2.70
CA GLU A 25 -5.71 -8.10 3.35
C GLU A 25 -4.84 -8.66 4.49
N LEU A 26 -3.55 -8.88 4.22
CA LEU A 26 -2.62 -9.38 5.22
C LEU A 26 -2.45 -8.41 6.41
N LEU A 27 -2.35 -7.10 6.14
CA LEU A 27 -2.26 -6.05 7.16
C LEU A 27 -3.48 -6.07 8.09
N ILE A 28 -4.69 -6.21 7.56
CA ILE A 28 -5.91 -6.32 8.36
C ILE A 28 -5.84 -7.56 9.26
N ASP A 29 -5.53 -8.73 8.68
CA ASP A 29 -5.50 -9.99 9.44
C ASP A 29 -4.46 -9.95 10.57
N LEU A 30 -3.27 -9.43 10.29
CA LEU A 30 -2.18 -9.33 11.27
C LEU A 30 -2.45 -8.27 12.34
N SER A 31 -2.99 -7.10 11.96
CA SER A 31 -3.30 -6.04 12.92
C SER A 31 -4.36 -6.45 13.94
N TYR A 32 -5.40 -7.18 13.52
CA TYR A 32 -6.35 -7.75 14.48
C TYR A 32 -5.76 -8.90 15.29
N SER A 33 -4.91 -9.74 14.69
CA SER A 33 -4.25 -10.83 15.39
C SER A 33 -3.29 -10.32 16.47
N SER A 34 -2.51 -9.26 16.20
CA SER A 34 -1.59 -8.68 17.18
C SER A 34 -2.32 -8.15 18.40
N VAL A 35 -3.48 -7.50 18.22
CA VAL A 35 -4.33 -7.04 19.32
C VAL A 35 -4.97 -8.21 20.07
N LEU A 36 -5.47 -9.24 19.36
CA LEU A 36 -6.12 -10.39 19.97
C LEU A 36 -5.16 -11.19 20.88
N PHE A 37 -3.89 -11.30 20.48
CA PHE A 37 -2.89 -12.09 21.18
C PHE A 37 -1.91 -11.26 22.03
N GLU A 38 -2.07 -9.94 22.07
CA GLU A 38 -1.13 -9.00 22.71
C GLU A 38 0.33 -9.24 22.22
N ASP A 39 0.48 -9.46 20.92
CA ASP A 39 1.74 -9.87 20.30
C ASP A 39 2.43 -8.68 19.60
N ALA A 40 3.50 -8.19 20.24
CA ALA A 40 4.28 -7.06 19.74
C ALA A 40 5.10 -7.39 18.48
N ASP A 41 5.45 -8.66 18.25
CA ASP A 41 6.19 -9.06 17.05
C ASP A 41 5.26 -9.02 15.83
N LEU A 42 4.01 -9.47 15.98
CA LEU A 42 2.98 -9.31 14.94
C LEU A 42 2.68 -7.83 14.67
N ALA A 43 2.63 -7.00 15.72
CA ALA A 43 2.42 -5.56 15.54
C ALA A 43 3.58 -4.91 14.78
N ALA A 44 4.83 -5.32 15.02
CA ALA A 44 5.99 -4.84 14.27
C ALA A 44 5.93 -5.24 12.79
N GLU A 45 5.53 -6.47 12.47
CA GLU A 45 5.36 -6.94 11.09
C GLU A 45 4.31 -6.10 10.33
N VAL A 46 3.22 -5.70 10.99
CA VAL A 46 2.22 -4.80 10.39
C VAL A 46 2.87 -3.48 9.96
N LEU A 47 3.73 -2.89 10.79
CA LEU A 47 4.42 -1.63 10.44
C LEU A 47 5.43 -1.81 9.30
N GLU A 48 6.07 -2.97 9.20
CA GLU A 48 6.95 -3.27 8.07
C GLU A 48 6.17 -3.43 6.75
N LEU A 49 5.00 -4.06 6.81
CA LEU A 49 4.09 -4.19 5.68
C LEU A 49 3.45 -2.85 5.28
N GLU A 50 3.15 -1.98 6.25
CA GLU A 50 2.67 -0.59 6.01
C GLU A 50 3.73 0.18 5.20
N ALA A 51 5.00 0.16 5.65
CA ALA A 51 6.10 0.78 4.91
C ALA A 51 6.35 0.15 3.52
N ARG A 52 5.97 -1.11 3.31
CA ARG A 52 5.99 -1.74 1.98
C ARG A 52 4.84 -1.23 1.11
N MET A 53 3.64 -1.03 1.67
CA MET A 53 2.50 -0.45 0.96
C MET A 53 2.83 0.93 0.39
N ASP A 54 3.52 1.78 1.15
CA ASP A 54 3.94 3.11 0.70
C ASP A 54 4.78 3.05 -0.58
N ARG A 55 5.70 2.09 -0.64
CA ARG A 55 6.54 1.87 -1.83
C ARG A 55 5.71 1.39 -3.02
N LEU A 56 4.77 0.47 -2.79
CA LEU A 56 3.86 0.00 -3.84
C LEU A 56 2.96 1.12 -4.37
N GLN A 57 2.45 1.98 -3.48
CA GLN A 57 1.64 3.15 -3.83
C GLN A 57 2.43 4.08 -4.75
N LEU A 58 3.66 4.41 -4.39
CA LEU A 58 4.52 5.28 -5.18
C LEU A 58 4.85 4.67 -6.55
N GLN A 59 5.18 3.37 -6.62
CA GLN A 59 5.39 2.65 -7.88
C GLN A 59 4.13 2.64 -8.75
N ALA A 60 2.94 2.49 -8.17
CA ALA A 60 1.67 2.50 -8.87
C ALA A 60 1.35 3.88 -9.44
N TRP A 61 1.54 4.95 -8.67
CA TRP A 61 1.38 6.32 -9.16
C TRP A 61 2.36 6.64 -10.28
N MET A 62 3.64 6.29 -10.16
CA MET A 62 4.60 6.48 -11.25
C MET A 62 4.17 5.74 -12.53
N SER A 63 3.73 4.49 -12.40
CA SER A 63 3.27 3.68 -13.53
C SER A 63 2.03 4.28 -14.21
N LEU A 64 1.09 4.80 -13.42
CA LEU A 64 -0.10 5.50 -13.93
C LEU A 64 0.26 6.80 -14.64
N VAL A 65 1.16 7.62 -14.07
CA VAL A 65 1.64 8.87 -14.68
C VAL A 65 2.31 8.58 -16.03
N MET A 66 3.16 7.55 -16.10
CA MET A 66 3.86 7.17 -17.33
C MET A 66 2.93 6.58 -18.40
N ALA A 67 1.76 6.06 -18.01
CA ALA A 67 0.78 5.50 -18.94
C ALA A 67 -0.06 6.58 -19.64
N GLY A 68 -0.35 7.70 -18.98
CA GLY A 68 -1.20 8.77 -19.51
C GLY A 68 -0.48 9.65 -20.52
N ARG A 69 -0.93 9.67 -21.78
CA ARG A 69 -0.34 10.50 -22.85
C ARG A 69 -1.33 11.48 -23.49
N SER A 70 -2.58 11.47 -23.04
CA SER A 70 -3.66 12.31 -23.57
C SER A 70 -4.72 12.60 -22.49
N PRO A 71 -5.58 13.62 -22.67
CA PRO A 71 -6.71 13.87 -21.77
C PRO A 71 -7.63 12.65 -21.60
N SER A 72 -7.91 11.90 -22.67
CA SER A 72 -8.73 10.68 -22.60
C SER A 72 -8.09 9.55 -21.79
N ASP A 73 -6.75 9.43 -21.85
CA ASP A 73 -6.03 8.48 -20.98
C ASP A 73 -6.15 8.90 -19.53
N ALA A 74 -6.00 10.20 -19.23
CA ALA A 74 -6.13 10.72 -17.87
C ALA A 74 -7.52 10.45 -17.28
N GLU A 75 -8.60 10.65 -18.06
CA GLU A 75 -9.97 10.33 -17.66
C GLU A 75 -10.14 8.83 -17.34
N SER A 76 -9.53 7.96 -18.15
CA SER A 76 -9.59 6.51 -17.97
C SER A 76 -8.77 6.01 -16.77
N LEU A 77 -7.65 6.67 -16.46
CA LEU A 77 -6.73 6.31 -15.39
C LEU A 77 -7.11 6.93 -14.04
N ALA A 78 -7.85 8.04 -14.01
CA ALA A 78 -8.23 8.74 -12.78
C ALA A 78 -8.90 7.85 -11.72
N PRO A 79 -9.83 6.93 -12.05
CA PRO A 79 -10.40 6.02 -11.05
C PRO A 79 -9.36 5.11 -10.38
N VAL A 80 -8.31 4.74 -11.12
CA VAL A 80 -7.26 3.84 -10.61
C VAL A 80 -6.40 4.54 -9.56
N PHE A 81 -6.11 5.83 -9.71
CA PHE A 81 -5.47 6.62 -8.65
C PHE A 81 -6.26 6.59 -7.34
N GLY A 82 -7.60 6.66 -7.44
CA GLY A 82 -8.48 6.57 -6.28
C GLY A 82 -8.39 5.21 -5.57
N ILE A 83 -8.31 4.11 -6.33
CA ILE A 83 -8.15 2.75 -5.75
C ILE A 83 -6.78 2.62 -5.06
N VAL A 84 -5.71 3.09 -5.69
CA VAL A 84 -4.36 3.07 -5.09
C VAL A 84 -4.35 3.82 -3.76
N GLY A 85 -4.92 5.03 -3.71
CA GLY A 85 -5.02 5.80 -2.47
C GLY A 85 -5.97 5.19 -1.42
N ALA A 86 -6.97 4.42 -1.83
CA ALA A 86 -7.83 3.72 -0.89
C ALA A 86 -7.13 2.51 -0.25
N ALA A 87 -6.32 1.77 -1.02
CA ALA A 87 -5.56 0.63 -0.51
C ALA A 87 -4.50 1.05 0.53
N GLU A 88 -3.82 2.18 0.31
CA GLU A 88 -2.88 2.73 1.30
C GLU A 88 -3.60 3.23 2.56
N LYS A 89 -4.74 3.92 2.45
CA LYS A 89 -5.52 4.30 3.65
C LYS A 89 -5.96 3.11 4.50
N ILE A 90 -6.25 1.97 3.86
CA ILE A 90 -6.55 0.72 4.58
C ILE A 90 -5.30 0.23 5.33
N SER A 91 -4.13 0.31 4.69
CA SER A 91 -2.85 -0.03 5.29
C SER A 91 -2.53 0.83 6.51
N ASP A 92 -2.64 2.15 6.39
CA ASP A 92 -2.42 3.09 7.50
C ASP A 92 -3.35 2.79 8.68
N ALA A 93 -4.63 2.52 8.39
CA ALA A 93 -5.61 2.18 9.42
C ALA A 93 -5.28 0.85 10.13
N ALA A 94 -4.77 -0.14 9.41
CA ALA A 94 -4.30 -1.40 10.00
C ALA A 94 -3.05 -1.17 10.86
N GLY A 95 -2.11 -0.32 10.41
CA GLY A 95 -0.97 0.14 11.19
C GLY A 95 -1.41 0.81 12.49
N ASP A 96 -2.40 1.70 12.44
CA ASP A 96 -2.96 2.37 13.62
C ASP A 96 -3.61 1.39 14.62
N VAL A 97 -4.24 0.31 14.14
CA VAL A 97 -4.72 -0.77 15.00
C VAL A 97 -3.54 -1.46 15.69
N ALA A 98 -2.48 -1.81 14.97
CA ALA A 98 -1.32 -2.48 15.54
C ALA A 98 -0.55 -1.61 16.57
N LYS A 99 -0.50 -0.28 16.36
CA LYS A 99 0.19 0.68 17.26
C LYS A 99 -0.40 0.75 18.68
N VAL A 100 -1.56 0.14 18.94
CA VAL A 100 -2.14 0.07 20.29
C VAL A 100 -1.56 -1.04 21.17
N VAL A 101 -0.89 -2.03 20.55
CA VAL A 101 -0.20 -3.12 21.24
C VAL A 101 1.10 -2.57 21.86
N ARG A 102 1.45 -3.04 23.07
CA ARG A 102 2.54 -2.48 23.89
C ARG A 102 3.76 -3.37 23.97
#